data_AF-A0A1Q9MRN5-F1
#
_entry.id   AF-A0A1Q9MRN5-F1
#
_cell.length_a   1.000
_cell.length_b   1.000
_cell.length_c   1.000
_cell.angle_alpha   90.00
_cell.angle_beta   90.00
_cell.angle_gamma   90.00
#
_symmetry.space_group_name_H-M   'P 1'
#
loop_
_entity.id
_entity.type
_entity.pdbx_description
1 polymer ?
#
loop_
_entity_poly.entity_id
_entity_poly.type
_entity_poly.pdbx_seq_one_letter_code
_entity_poly.pdbx_strand_id
1 'polypeptide(L)'
;MKSSKKAYLNSKSVAFVGVMGALSAVLSFLSLPMFKISAGVSIDFSHIGTFIVAIGGGAILGAIGGAVAAVIPAFFFANPAFIPGKLLTGFCVGAIYALLRKRSLFEKKSYFKHIAIILAGVIGYIPEAIFTYWDLTFVVHMVPATITIILIKAWIEIPIISVITMLLYQTESIKETVKSLVGNKQNFGMVEYAASTAVILISMLLLGSIFMIQGGLTTPDYSVTPEMVQQALLPWVIVMLVILALMVIYILVKRKLQPK
;
A
#
# COMPACT_ATOMS: atom_id res chain seq x y z
N MET A 1 26.37 -25.91 -0.83
CA MET A 1 26.34 -24.48 -1.24
C MET A 1 25.42 -23.71 -0.29
N LYS A 2 25.99 -22.82 0.54
CA LYS A 2 25.24 -22.01 1.51
C LYS A 2 24.38 -20.97 0.78
N SER A 3 23.06 -21.15 0.82
CA SER A 3 22.08 -20.13 0.44
C SER A 3 22.13 -19.01 1.48
N SER A 4 22.89 -17.96 1.18
CA SER A 4 22.93 -16.71 1.95
C SER A 4 21.52 -16.09 1.93
N LYS A 5 20.78 -16.23 3.04
CA LYS A 5 19.47 -15.59 3.23
C LYS A 5 19.67 -14.09 3.42
N LYS A 6 19.56 -13.35 2.32
CA LYS A 6 19.61 -11.89 2.26
C LYS A 6 18.58 -11.27 3.20
N ALA A 7 19.00 -10.27 3.97
CA ALA A 7 18.10 -9.40 4.74
C ALA A 7 17.05 -8.77 3.81
N TYR A 8 15.78 -8.84 4.22
CA TYR A 8 14.61 -8.45 3.43
C TYR A 8 14.52 -6.94 3.15
N LEU A 9 15.23 -6.12 3.93
CA LEU A 9 15.41 -4.69 3.74
C LEU A 9 16.91 -4.39 3.70
N ASN A 10 17.39 -3.96 2.54
CA ASN A 10 18.77 -3.50 2.36
C ASN A 10 18.74 -2.06 1.81
N SER A 11 19.88 -1.38 1.84
CA SER A 11 20.00 0.01 1.38
C SER A 11 19.45 0.23 -0.03
N LYS A 12 19.59 -0.74 -0.91
CA LYS A 12 19.07 -0.66 -2.28
C LYS A 12 17.55 -0.78 -2.35
N SER A 13 16.94 -1.63 -1.52
CA SER A 13 15.47 -1.71 -1.39
C SER A 13 14.89 -0.41 -0.83
N VAL A 14 15.57 0.21 0.13
CA VAL A 14 15.18 1.53 0.66
C VAL A 14 15.29 2.59 -0.44
N ALA A 15 16.39 2.61 -1.19
CA ALA A 15 16.56 3.53 -2.31
C ALA A 15 15.47 3.35 -3.38
N PHE A 16 15.12 2.11 -3.71
CA PHE A 16 14.06 1.82 -4.67
C PHE A 16 12.69 2.35 -4.21
N VAL A 17 12.31 2.06 -2.97
CA VAL A 17 11.08 2.59 -2.36
C VAL A 17 11.12 4.13 -2.31
N GLY A 18 12.26 4.72 -1.98
CA GLY A 18 12.43 6.18 -1.93
C GLY A 18 12.21 6.86 -3.28
N VAL A 19 12.84 6.35 -4.34
CA VAL A 19 12.69 6.91 -5.70
C VAL A 19 11.25 6.75 -6.20
N MET A 20 10.65 5.57 -6.04
CA MET A 20 9.27 5.34 -6.46
C MET A 20 8.25 6.08 -5.59
N GLY A 21 8.54 6.25 -4.30
CA GLY A 21 7.75 7.07 -3.39
C GLY A 21 7.79 8.54 -3.76
N ALA A 22 8.95 9.07 -4.16
CA ALA A 22 9.07 10.43 -4.70
C ALA A 22 8.26 10.61 -5.99
N LEU A 23 8.29 9.62 -6.90
CA LEU A 23 7.43 9.60 -8.08
C LEU A 23 5.95 9.65 -7.69
N SER A 24 5.51 8.81 -6.74
CA SER A 24 4.14 8.84 -6.23
C SER A 24 3.76 10.20 -5.64
N ALA A 25 4.65 10.82 -4.87
CA ALA A 25 4.43 12.13 -4.27
C ALA A 25 4.25 13.23 -5.34
N VAL A 26 5.12 13.27 -6.35
CA VAL A 26 4.99 14.21 -7.48
C VAL A 26 3.67 13.99 -8.23
N LEU A 27 3.32 12.73 -8.50
CA LEU A 27 2.07 12.40 -9.19
C LEU A 27 0.84 12.82 -8.39
N SER A 28 0.80 12.60 -7.06
CA SER A 28 -0.30 13.12 -6.22
C SER A 28 -0.30 14.63 -6.18
N PHE A 29 0.85 15.27 -5.99
CA PHE A 29 0.95 16.72 -5.89
C PHE A 29 0.43 17.42 -7.15
N LEU A 30 0.66 16.82 -8.32
CA LEU A 30 0.12 17.33 -9.58
C LEU A 30 -1.35 16.95 -9.78
N SER A 31 -1.70 15.67 -9.61
CA SER A 31 -3.05 15.18 -9.98
C SER A 31 -4.17 15.67 -9.07
N LEU A 32 -3.94 15.70 -7.75
CA LEU A 32 -4.96 16.04 -6.76
C LEU A 32 -5.53 17.47 -6.93
N PRO A 33 -4.72 18.53 -7.09
CA PRO A 33 -5.26 19.86 -7.33
C PRO A 33 -5.73 20.08 -8.78
N MET A 34 -5.08 19.47 -9.77
CA MET A 34 -5.40 19.72 -11.19
C MET A 34 -6.70 19.06 -11.64
N PHE A 35 -7.04 17.91 -11.07
CA PHE A 35 -8.17 17.09 -11.52
C PHE A 35 -9.19 16.89 -10.40
N LYS A 36 -9.65 18.00 -9.82
CA LYS A 36 -10.70 18.02 -8.81
C LYS A 36 -12.07 17.78 -9.46
N ILE A 37 -12.81 16.78 -8.97
CA ILE A 37 -14.16 16.45 -9.45
C ILE A 37 -15.20 17.15 -8.57
N SER A 38 -15.03 17.08 -7.25
CA SER A 38 -15.90 17.73 -6.27
C SER A 38 -15.18 17.95 -4.94
N ALA A 39 -15.88 18.46 -3.92
CA ALA A 39 -15.31 18.60 -2.58
C ALA A 39 -14.92 17.21 -2.01
N GLY A 40 -13.64 17.02 -1.67
CA GLY A 40 -13.13 15.75 -1.17
C GLY A 40 -12.91 14.67 -2.23
N VAL A 41 -13.07 14.97 -3.53
CA VAL A 41 -12.89 14.00 -4.62
C VAL A 41 -12.00 14.59 -5.72
N SER A 42 -10.81 14.03 -5.89
CA SER A 42 -9.86 14.40 -6.95
C SER A 42 -9.18 13.19 -7.55
N ILE A 43 -8.81 13.24 -8.83
CA ILE A 43 -8.07 12.16 -9.49
C ILE A 43 -6.69 11.99 -8.84
N ASP A 44 -6.29 10.74 -8.56
CA ASP A 44 -5.04 10.44 -7.85
C ASP A 44 -4.21 9.37 -8.56
N PHE A 45 -3.07 9.76 -9.10
CA PHE A 45 -2.16 8.87 -9.82
C PHE A 45 -1.02 8.27 -8.98
N SER A 46 -0.96 8.52 -7.67
CA SER A 46 0.15 8.02 -6.84
C SER A 46 0.26 6.51 -6.72
N HIS A 47 -0.80 5.75 -7.02
CA HIS A 47 -0.73 4.28 -7.05
C HIS A 47 0.21 3.74 -8.14
N ILE A 48 0.62 4.55 -9.13
CA ILE A 48 1.62 4.13 -10.13
C ILE A 48 2.92 3.71 -9.45
N GLY A 49 3.48 4.54 -8.56
CA GLY A 49 4.72 4.20 -7.84
C GLY A 49 4.51 3.01 -6.91
N THR A 50 3.39 2.96 -6.18
CA THR A 50 3.00 1.81 -5.34
C THR A 50 3.03 0.50 -6.12
N PHE A 51 2.44 0.47 -7.32
CA PHE A 51 2.33 -0.74 -8.12
C PHE A 51 3.70 -1.16 -8.67
N ILE A 52 4.51 -0.21 -9.16
CA ILE A 52 5.89 -0.51 -9.61
C ILE A 52 6.69 -1.16 -8.47
N VAL A 53 6.58 -0.61 -7.26
CA VAL A 53 7.27 -1.16 -6.08
C VAL A 53 6.73 -2.55 -5.73
N ALA A 54 5.41 -2.74 -5.76
CA ALA A 54 4.78 -4.02 -5.44
C ALA A 54 5.16 -5.12 -6.45
N ILE A 55 5.19 -4.80 -7.74
CA ILE A 55 5.50 -5.72 -8.85
C ILE A 55 6.99 -6.06 -8.87
N GLY A 56 7.86 -5.05 -8.73
CA GLY A 56 9.31 -5.22 -8.77
C GLY A 56 9.92 -5.70 -7.45
N GLY A 57 9.36 -5.26 -6.33
CA GLY A 57 9.84 -5.48 -4.97
C GLY A 57 9.12 -6.59 -4.19
N GLY A 58 7.95 -7.02 -4.64
CA GLY A 58 7.10 -7.96 -3.92
C GLY A 58 6.25 -7.30 -2.83
N ALA A 59 5.43 -8.09 -2.15
CA ALA A 59 4.38 -7.59 -1.25
C ALA A 59 4.88 -6.69 -0.12
N ILE A 60 5.99 -7.02 0.54
CA ILE A 60 6.48 -6.19 1.66
C ILE A 60 6.98 -4.83 1.19
N LEU A 61 7.78 -4.80 0.13
CA LEU A 61 8.21 -3.51 -0.44
C LEU A 61 7.01 -2.75 -1.01
N GLY A 62 6.05 -3.45 -1.62
CA GLY A 62 4.79 -2.87 -2.07
C GLY A 62 4.01 -2.20 -0.94
N ALA A 63 3.91 -2.85 0.22
CA ALA A 63 3.27 -2.29 1.41
C ALA A 63 3.94 -0.99 1.87
N ILE A 64 5.27 -1.00 1.97
CA ILE A 64 6.05 0.17 2.37
C ILE A 64 5.90 1.28 1.31
N GLY A 65 6.00 0.93 0.02
CA GLY A 65 5.82 1.86 -1.09
C GLY A 65 4.43 2.49 -1.09
N GLY A 66 3.39 1.72 -0.80
CA GLY A 66 2.02 2.20 -0.65
C GLY A 66 1.86 3.17 0.51
N ALA A 67 2.42 2.85 1.68
CA ALA A 67 2.41 3.75 2.84
C ALA A 67 3.12 5.08 2.55
N VAL A 68 4.29 5.04 1.88
CA VAL A 68 5.04 6.24 1.47
C VAL A 68 4.24 7.05 0.44
N ALA A 69 3.64 6.39 -0.55
CA ALA A 69 2.84 7.04 -1.59
C ALA A 69 1.57 7.71 -1.05
N ALA A 70 1.06 7.26 0.09
CA ALA A 70 -0.15 7.80 0.71
C ALA A 70 0.05 9.10 1.48
N VAL A 71 1.30 9.52 1.74
CA VAL A 71 1.57 10.70 2.57
C VAL A 71 0.92 11.95 1.99
N ILE A 72 1.13 12.24 0.70
CA ILE A 72 0.56 13.44 0.06
C ILE A 72 -0.99 13.39 0.02
N PRO A 73 -1.64 12.31 -0.43
CA PRO A 73 -3.09 12.18 -0.33
C PRO A 73 -3.63 12.33 1.09
N ALA A 74 -2.97 11.74 2.09
CA ALA A 74 -3.39 11.82 3.48
C ALA A 74 -3.40 13.28 3.98
N PHE A 75 -2.38 14.06 3.63
CA PHE A 75 -2.34 15.49 3.94
C PHE A 75 -3.38 16.27 3.13
N PHE A 76 -3.50 16.02 1.83
CA PHE A 76 -4.40 16.77 0.93
C PHE A 76 -5.87 16.61 1.32
N PHE A 77 -6.29 15.40 1.69
CA PHE A 77 -7.65 15.11 2.12
C PHE A 77 -7.86 15.16 3.64
N ALA A 78 -6.81 15.54 4.40
CA ALA A 78 -6.82 15.52 5.85
C ALA A 78 -7.29 14.17 6.46
N ASN A 79 -7.02 13.07 5.76
CA ASN A 79 -7.44 11.73 6.16
C ASN A 79 -6.22 10.79 6.25
N PRO A 80 -5.73 10.48 7.46
CA PRO A 80 -4.59 9.59 7.64
C PRO A 80 -4.86 8.13 7.25
N ALA A 81 -6.13 7.72 7.09
CA ALA A 81 -6.51 6.37 6.66
C ALA A 81 -6.02 6.04 5.24
N PHE A 82 -5.67 7.04 4.43
CA PHE A 82 -5.00 6.79 3.14
C PHE A 82 -3.72 5.98 3.29
N ILE A 83 -2.98 6.12 4.41
CA ILE A 83 -1.74 5.37 4.66
C ILE A 83 -1.99 3.87 4.78
N PRO A 84 -2.82 3.37 5.73
CA PRO A 84 -3.14 1.95 5.80
C PRO A 84 -3.88 1.44 4.56
N GLY A 85 -4.71 2.27 3.91
CA GLY A 85 -5.38 1.92 2.66
C GLY A 85 -4.38 1.55 1.55
N LYS A 86 -3.47 2.46 1.21
CA LYS A 86 -2.51 2.21 0.11
C LYS A 86 -1.43 1.20 0.48
N LEU A 87 -1.06 1.11 1.75
CA LEU A 87 -0.22 0.02 2.24
C LEU A 87 -0.85 -1.33 1.88
N LEU A 88 -2.15 -1.49 2.13
CA LEU A 88 -2.86 -2.73 1.84
C LEU A 88 -2.88 -3.03 0.35
N THR A 89 -3.18 -2.05 -0.50
CA THR A 89 -3.12 -2.25 -1.95
C THR A 89 -1.73 -2.65 -2.41
N GLY A 90 -0.68 -1.93 -1.97
CA GLY A 90 0.70 -2.27 -2.34
C GLY A 90 1.09 -3.70 -1.91
N PHE A 91 0.67 -4.12 -0.72
CA PHE A 91 0.85 -5.49 -0.26
C PHE A 91 0.11 -6.51 -1.15
N CYS A 92 -1.20 -6.29 -1.36
CA CYS A 92 -2.07 -7.20 -2.09
C CYS A 92 -1.67 -7.32 -3.56
N VAL A 93 -1.35 -6.21 -4.23
CA VAL A 93 -0.82 -6.20 -5.60
C VAL A 93 0.45 -7.04 -5.68
N GLY A 94 1.41 -6.85 -4.76
CA GLY A 94 2.67 -7.59 -4.78
C GLY A 94 2.47 -9.09 -4.50
N ALA A 95 1.54 -9.44 -3.62
CA ALA A 95 1.21 -10.83 -3.30
C ALA A 95 0.50 -11.52 -4.48
N ILE A 96 -0.54 -10.89 -5.04
CA ILE A 96 -1.31 -11.42 -6.17
C ILE A 96 -0.41 -11.55 -7.39
N TYR A 97 0.42 -10.54 -7.70
CA TYR A 97 1.35 -10.61 -8.81
C TYR A 97 2.33 -11.78 -8.67
N ALA A 98 2.88 -12.00 -7.46
CA ALA A 98 3.76 -13.12 -7.20
C ALA A 98 3.06 -14.48 -7.36
N LEU A 99 1.80 -14.60 -6.93
CA LEU A 99 0.99 -15.80 -7.10
C LEU A 99 0.68 -16.10 -8.56
N LEU A 100 0.25 -15.08 -9.32
CA LEU A 100 -0.06 -15.21 -10.75
C LEU A 100 1.19 -15.59 -11.53
N ARG A 101 2.33 -14.96 -11.25
CA ARG A 101 3.60 -15.23 -11.95
C ARG A 101 4.15 -16.64 -11.71
N LYS A 102 3.87 -17.26 -10.55
CA LYS A 102 4.31 -18.63 -10.24
C LYS A 102 3.51 -19.70 -10.99
N ARG A 103 2.38 -19.35 -11.60
CA ARG A 103 1.58 -20.30 -12.40
C ARG A 103 2.21 -20.44 -13.80
N SER A 104 2.38 -21.67 -14.25
CA SER A 104 3.09 -22.03 -15.51
C SER A 104 2.58 -21.29 -16.76
N LEU A 105 1.28 -20.94 -16.78
CA LEU A 105 0.65 -20.15 -17.84
C LEU A 105 1.27 -18.74 -17.99
N PHE A 106 1.61 -18.11 -16.87
CA PHE A 106 2.15 -16.74 -16.81
C PHE A 106 3.66 -16.69 -17.00
N GLU A 107 4.34 -17.83 -16.92
CA GLU A 107 5.79 -17.91 -17.07
C GLU A 107 6.21 -17.98 -18.56
N LYS A 108 5.43 -18.71 -19.37
CA LYS A 108 5.80 -19.10 -20.74
C LYS A 108 5.51 -18.06 -21.84
N LYS A 109 4.53 -17.16 -21.68
CA LYS A 109 4.19 -16.16 -22.72
C LYS A 109 4.20 -14.73 -22.20
N SER A 110 4.71 -13.80 -23.00
CA SER A 110 4.83 -12.37 -22.67
C SER A 110 3.47 -11.72 -22.37
N TYR A 111 2.44 -12.04 -23.17
CA TYR A 111 1.08 -11.49 -23.01
C TYR A 111 0.46 -11.78 -21.62
N PHE A 112 0.61 -13.00 -21.10
CA PHE A 112 0.07 -13.33 -19.78
C PHE A 112 0.75 -12.54 -18.66
N LYS A 113 2.04 -12.18 -18.81
CA LYS A 113 2.75 -11.35 -17.82
C LYS A 113 2.14 -9.94 -17.71
N HIS A 114 1.67 -9.37 -18.83
CA HIS A 114 0.98 -8.08 -18.84
C HIS A 114 -0.39 -8.18 -18.15
N ILE A 115 -1.15 -9.23 -18.46
CA ILE A 115 -2.43 -9.50 -17.79
C ILE A 115 -2.22 -9.68 -16.27
N ALA A 116 -1.15 -10.35 -15.84
CA ALA A 116 -0.88 -10.53 -14.41
C ALA A 116 -0.70 -9.20 -13.68
N ILE A 117 -0.07 -8.20 -14.31
CA ILE A 117 0.07 -6.87 -13.72
C ILE A 117 -1.30 -6.21 -13.56
N ILE A 118 -2.13 -6.27 -14.61
CA ILE A 118 -3.46 -5.65 -14.59
C ILE A 118 -4.37 -6.31 -13.54
N LEU A 119 -4.44 -7.63 -13.54
CA LEU A 119 -5.22 -8.38 -12.56
C LEU A 119 -4.72 -8.16 -11.14
N ALA A 120 -3.41 -8.10 -10.94
CA ALA A 120 -2.85 -7.81 -9.62
C ALA A 120 -3.27 -6.43 -9.13
N GLY A 121 -3.25 -5.41 -9.99
CA GLY A 121 -3.72 -4.05 -9.69
C GLY A 121 -5.19 -4.00 -9.29
N VAL A 122 -6.07 -4.53 -10.15
CA VAL A 122 -7.52 -4.49 -9.95
C VAL A 122 -7.96 -5.32 -8.74
N ILE A 123 -7.48 -6.56 -8.63
CA ILE A 123 -7.85 -7.44 -7.50
C ILE A 123 -7.17 -6.95 -6.21
N GLY A 124 -5.95 -6.45 -6.30
CA GLY A 124 -5.18 -5.95 -5.16
C GLY A 124 -5.77 -4.71 -4.51
N TYR A 125 -6.59 -3.94 -5.23
CA TYR A 125 -7.28 -2.77 -4.69
C TYR A 125 -8.54 -3.10 -3.87
N ILE A 126 -9.15 -4.27 -4.07
CA ILE A 126 -10.40 -4.66 -3.38
C ILE A 126 -10.32 -4.43 -1.86
N PRO A 127 -9.24 -4.83 -1.16
CA PRO A 127 -9.18 -4.64 0.28
C PRO A 127 -9.07 -3.17 0.69
N GLU A 128 -8.39 -2.31 -0.09
CA GLU A 128 -8.40 -0.85 0.12
C GLU A 128 -9.79 -0.26 -0.14
N ALA A 129 -10.53 -0.75 -1.13
CA ALA A 129 -11.89 -0.27 -1.42
C ALA A 129 -12.85 -0.54 -0.25
N ILE A 130 -12.79 -1.74 0.32
CA ILE A 130 -13.56 -2.12 1.51
C ILE A 130 -13.15 -1.26 2.70
N PHE A 131 -11.85 -1.10 2.92
CA PHE A 131 -11.32 -0.27 4.00
C PHE A 131 -11.73 1.20 3.85
N THR A 132 -11.67 1.75 2.63
CA THR A 132 -12.10 3.12 2.32
C THR A 132 -13.59 3.31 2.55
N TYR A 133 -14.42 2.35 2.14
CA TYR A 133 -15.85 2.40 2.44
C TYR A 133 -16.10 2.44 3.95
N TRP A 134 -15.43 1.55 4.71
CA TRP A 134 -15.54 1.50 6.16
C TRP A 134 -15.08 2.81 6.82
N ASP A 135 -13.92 3.32 6.44
CA ASP A 135 -13.36 4.57 6.97
C ASP A 135 -14.28 5.76 6.67
N LEU A 136 -14.69 5.93 5.41
CA LEU A 136 -15.55 7.05 5.04
C LEU A 136 -16.94 6.98 5.68
N THR A 137 -17.47 5.78 5.92
CA THR A 137 -18.78 5.59 6.54
C THR A 137 -18.73 5.80 8.06
N PHE A 138 -17.77 5.17 8.73
CA PHE A 138 -17.78 5.04 10.19
C PHE A 138 -16.82 5.98 10.88
N VAL A 139 -15.71 6.37 10.23
CA VAL A 139 -14.70 7.26 10.82
C VAL A 139 -14.95 8.71 10.40
N VAL A 140 -15.07 8.95 9.09
CA VAL A 140 -15.24 10.30 8.54
C VAL A 140 -16.70 10.75 8.53
N HIS A 141 -17.66 9.82 8.64
CA HIS A 141 -19.10 10.08 8.58
C HIS A 141 -19.54 10.82 7.31
N MET A 142 -18.92 10.48 6.18
CA MET A 142 -19.19 11.11 4.90
C MET A 142 -20.56 10.70 4.35
N VAL A 143 -21.23 11.63 3.67
CA VAL A 143 -22.54 11.38 3.04
C VAL A 143 -22.44 10.20 2.05
N PRO A 144 -23.37 9.20 2.09
CA PRO A 144 -23.29 7.99 1.26
C PRO A 144 -23.14 8.24 -0.25
N ALA A 145 -23.75 9.32 -0.77
CA ALA A 145 -23.61 9.72 -2.16
C ALA A 145 -22.15 10.05 -2.54
N THR A 146 -21.42 10.76 -1.67
CA THR A 146 -20.01 11.11 -1.88
C THR A 146 -19.11 9.86 -1.82
N ILE A 147 -19.38 8.95 -0.88
CA ILE A 147 -18.66 7.66 -0.78
C ILE A 147 -18.82 6.86 -2.08
N THR A 148 -20.04 6.81 -2.61
CA THR A 148 -20.34 6.12 -3.87
C THR A 148 -19.55 6.71 -5.03
N ILE A 149 -19.49 8.04 -5.14
CA ILE A 149 -18.69 8.74 -6.16
C ILE A 149 -17.20 8.41 -6.02
N ILE A 150 -16.66 8.44 -4.81
CA ILE A 150 -15.25 8.10 -4.54
C ILE A 150 -14.93 6.68 -5.00
N LEU A 151 -15.77 5.70 -4.64
CA LEU A 151 -15.56 4.31 -5.01
C LEU A 151 -15.68 4.11 -6.53
N ILE A 152 -16.69 4.67 -7.19
CA ILE A 152 -16.85 4.58 -8.66
C ILE A 152 -15.59 5.13 -9.35
N LYS A 153 -15.15 6.31 -8.92
CA LYS A 153 -13.95 6.96 -9.45
C LYS A 153 -12.71 6.08 -9.26
N ALA A 154 -12.49 5.53 -8.06
CA ALA A 154 -11.34 4.67 -7.81
C ALA A 154 -11.39 3.37 -8.65
N TRP A 155 -12.58 2.79 -8.83
CA TRP A 155 -12.78 1.61 -9.69
C TRP A 155 -12.51 1.87 -11.18
N ILE A 156 -12.57 3.13 -11.63
CA ILE A 156 -12.16 3.52 -12.98
C ILE A 156 -10.65 3.78 -13.04
N GLU A 157 -10.10 4.47 -12.04
CA GLU A 157 -8.68 4.83 -12.00
C GLU A 157 -7.75 3.63 -11.88
N ILE A 158 -8.07 2.66 -11.03
CA ILE A 158 -7.19 1.53 -10.74
C ILE A 158 -6.90 0.70 -12.00
N PRO A 159 -7.89 0.35 -12.85
CA PRO A 159 -7.61 -0.26 -14.16
C PRO A 159 -6.68 0.59 -15.03
N ILE A 160 -6.91 1.90 -15.11
CA ILE A 160 -6.08 2.82 -15.92
C ILE A 160 -4.64 2.84 -15.39
N ILE A 161 -4.46 3.01 -14.08
CA ILE A 161 -3.16 2.98 -13.39
C ILE A 161 -2.47 1.64 -13.60
N SER A 162 -3.22 0.54 -13.58
CA SER A 162 -2.68 -0.79 -13.83
C SER A 162 -2.14 -0.94 -15.25
N VAL A 163 -2.86 -0.41 -16.24
CA VAL A 163 -2.42 -0.39 -17.65
C VAL A 163 -1.19 0.51 -17.82
N ILE A 164 -1.21 1.72 -17.26
CA ILE A 164 -0.06 2.63 -17.29
C ILE A 164 1.16 1.96 -16.66
N THR A 165 0.99 1.36 -15.49
CA THR A 165 2.08 0.65 -14.79
C THR A 165 2.59 -0.52 -15.62
N MET A 166 1.71 -1.28 -16.26
CA MET A 166 2.08 -2.38 -17.16
C MET A 166 2.94 -1.88 -18.34
N LEU A 167 2.63 -0.72 -18.90
CA LEU A 167 3.43 -0.09 -19.97
C LEU A 167 4.77 0.43 -19.43
N LEU A 168 4.76 1.15 -18.31
CA LEU A 168 5.98 1.70 -17.69
C LEU A 168 6.96 0.60 -17.26
N TYR A 169 6.44 -0.49 -16.71
CA TYR A 169 7.25 -1.63 -16.26
C TYR A 169 7.91 -2.39 -17.44
N GLN A 170 7.47 -2.14 -18.67
CA GLN A 170 8.12 -2.67 -19.87
C GLN A 170 9.32 -1.85 -20.34
N THR A 171 9.46 -0.61 -19.87
CA THR A 171 10.61 0.23 -20.23
C THR A 171 11.91 -0.35 -19.66
N GLU A 172 12.99 -0.29 -20.43
CA GLU A 172 14.29 -0.81 -19.99
C GLU A 172 14.80 -0.06 -18.75
N SER A 173 14.55 1.25 -18.66
CA SER A 173 14.89 2.06 -17.48
C SER A 173 14.29 1.52 -16.18
N ILE A 174 12.98 1.20 -16.16
CA ILE A 174 12.32 0.65 -14.96
C ILE A 174 12.83 -0.77 -14.67
N LYS A 175 12.98 -1.61 -15.69
CA LYS A 175 13.51 -2.98 -15.53
C LYS A 175 14.91 -2.98 -14.94
N GLU A 176 15.80 -2.14 -15.45
CA GLU A 176 17.18 -1.98 -14.96
C GLU A 176 17.23 -1.42 -13.55
N THR A 177 16.36 -0.45 -13.23
CA THR A 177 16.22 0.09 -11.88
C THR A 177 15.80 -0.99 -10.88
N VAL A 178 14.77 -1.77 -11.22
CA VAL A 178 14.31 -2.90 -10.39
C VAL A 178 15.42 -3.95 -10.25
N LYS A 179 16.09 -4.32 -11.35
CA LYS A 179 17.16 -5.33 -11.34
C LYS A 179 18.37 -4.88 -10.51
N SER A 180 18.78 -3.62 -10.61
CA SER A 180 19.96 -3.07 -9.93
C SER A 180 19.73 -2.86 -8.43
N LEU A 181 18.51 -2.43 -8.05
CA LEU A 181 18.18 -2.06 -6.68
C LEU A 181 17.55 -3.21 -5.87
N VAL A 182 16.70 -4.04 -6.49
CA VAL A 182 16.01 -5.12 -5.76
C VAL A 182 16.63 -6.50 -6.07
N GLY A 183 17.21 -6.66 -7.26
CA GLY A 183 17.75 -7.94 -7.72
C GLY A 183 16.67 -8.93 -8.15
N ASN A 184 17.05 -10.20 -8.36
CA ASN A 184 16.11 -11.25 -8.75
C ASN A 184 15.32 -11.77 -7.53
N LYS A 185 14.14 -11.17 -7.32
CA LYS A 185 12.97 -11.65 -6.53
C LYS A 185 13.18 -11.98 -5.04
N GLN A 186 12.27 -11.44 -4.21
CA GLN A 186 11.90 -12.05 -2.94
C GLN A 186 10.82 -13.11 -3.19
N ASN A 187 11.15 -14.39 -2.98
CA ASN A 187 10.16 -15.46 -2.91
C ASN A 187 9.72 -15.61 -1.45
N PHE A 188 8.57 -15.07 -1.09
CA PHE A 188 7.91 -15.44 0.15
C PHE A 188 7.18 -16.78 -0.04
N GLY A 189 7.20 -17.61 1.01
CA GLY A 189 6.36 -18.78 1.17
C GLY A 189 4.93 -18.36 1.53
N MET A 190 3.96 -19.23 1.24
CA MET A 190 2.53 -18.97 1.46
C MET A 190 2.20 -18.60 2.92
N VAL A 191 2.91 -19.20 3.89
CA VAL A 191 2.77 -18.90 5.32
C VAL A 191 3.25 -17.49 5.66
N GLU A 192 4.30 -17.01 5.00
CA GLU A 192 4.85 -15.68 5.23
C GLU A 192 3.96 -14.61 4.59
N TYR A 193 3.33 -14.93 3.46
CA TYR A 193 2.23 -14.13 2.92
C TYR A 193 1.07 -14.08 3.89
N ALA A 194 0.53 -15.22 4.33
CA ALA A 194 -0.62 -15.27 5.25
C ALA A 194 -0.36 -14.53 6.58
N ALA A 195 0.83 -14.70 7.16
CA ALA A 195 1.22 -14.01 8.38
C ALA A 195 1.35 -12.50 8.17
N SER A 196 1.93 -12.06 7.05
CA SER A 196 2.04 -10.63 6.74
C SER A 196 0.66 -10.01 6.48
N THR A 197 -0.20 -10.70 5.74
CA THR A 197 -1.60 -10.29 5.50
C THR A 197 -2.36 -10.18 6.81
N ALA A 198 -2.21 -11.17 7.72
CA ALA A 198 -2.89 -11.16 9.01
C ALA A 198 -2.37 -10.04 9.92
N VAL A 199 -1.05 -9.82 9.98
CA VAL A 199 -0.47 -8.71 10.74
C VAL A 199 -0.95 -7.37 10.19
N ILE A 200 -1.00 -7.20 8.87
CA ILE A 200 -1.52 -5.98 8.23
C ILE A 200 -3.01 -5.82 8.56
N LEU A 201 -3.84 -6.84 8.35
CA LEU A 201 -5.28 -6.79 8.67
C LEU A 201 -5.55 -6.49 10.15
N ILE A 202 -4.80 -7.11 11.06
CA ILE A 202 -4.92 -6.87 12.50
C ILE A 202 -4.46 -5.45 12.84
N SER A 203 -3.33 -5.01 12.27
CA SER A 203 -2.86 -3.62 12.42
C SER A 203 -3.87 -2.62 11.85
N MET A 204 -4.64 -2.99 10.82
CA MET A 204 -5.68 -2.16 10.21
C MET A 204 -6.99 -2.15 10.99
N LEU A 205 -7.39 -3.27 11.59
CA LEU A 205 -8.52 -3.29 12.54
C LEU A 205 -8.19 -2.45 13.78
N LEU A 206 -6.92 -2.45 14.18
CA LEU A 206 -6.39 -1.61 15.26
C LEU A 206 -6.25 -0.14 14.84
N LEU A 207 -5.72 0.18 13.66
CA LEU A 207 -5.64 1.55 13.12
C LEU A 207 -6.99 2.16 12.77
N GLY A 208 -7.93 1.36 12.28
CA GLY A 208 -9.32 1.79 12.11
C GLY A 208 -9.92 2.20 13.44
N SER A 209 -9.67 1.43 14.50
CA SER A 209 -10.10 1.80 15.84
C SER A 209 -9.31 3.00 16.43
N ILE A 210 -8.07 3.26 16.00
CA ILE A 210 -7.28 4.49 16.30
C ILE A 210 -7.89 5.75 15.71
N PHE A 211 -8.43 5.69 14.48
CA PHE A 211 -8.91 6.88 13.78
C PHE A 211 -10.38 7.19 14.03
N MET A 212 -11.18 6.19 14.43
CA MET A 212 -12.47 6.43 15.12
C MET A 212 -12.31 7.32 16.37
N ILE A 213 -11.07 7.52 16.83
CA ILE A 213 -10.71 8.24 18.05
C ILE A 213 -10.07 9.63 17.77
N GLN A 214 -9.56 9.93 16.57
CA GLN A 214 -8.89 11.22 16.26
C GLN A 214 -9.71 12.15 15.37
N GLY A 215 -10.72 12.83 15.93
CA GLY A 215 -11.36 13.97 15.29
C GLY A 215 -10.56 15.27 15.43
N GLY A 216 -9.73 15.59 14.43
CA GLY A 216 -9.02 16.87 14.46
C GLY A 216 -7.93 17.09 13.41
N LEU A 217 -8.23 16.86 12.13
CA LEU A 217 -7.53 17.55 11.04
C LEU A 217 -8.60 18.10 10.10
N THR A 218 -8.87 19.41 10.26
CA THR A 218 -9.74 20.28 9.46
C THR A 218 -10.76 19.55 8.61
N THR A 219 -11.91 19.30 9.21
CA THR A 219 -13.10 18.98 8.44
C THR A 219 -13.36 20.12 7.46
N PRO A 220 -13.58 19.85 6.16
CA PRO A 220 -14.64 20.57 5.49
C PRO A 220 -15.94 20.13 6.17
N ASP A 221 -16.26 20.81 7.28
CA ASP A 221 -17.55 20.85 7.97
C ASP A 221 -18.18 19.50 8.42
N TYR A 222 -17.67 18.87 9.51
CA TYR A 222 -18.36 17.78 10.27
C TYR A 222 -17.87 17.71 11.74
N SER A 223 -18.53 18.43 12.65
CA SER A 223 -18.24 18.63 14.11
C SER A 223 -17.57 17.50 14.96
N VAL A 224 -16.30 17.63 15.37
CA VAL A 224 -15.62 16.82 16.44
C VAL A 224 -14.65 17.68 17.29
N THR A 225 -14.46 17.39 18.60
CA THR A 225 -13.67 18.20 19.56
C THR A 225 -12.26 17.66 19.91
N PRO A 226 -11.24 18.53 20.17
CA PRO A 226 -9.83 18.12 20.39
C PRO A 226 -9.48 17.31 21.66
N GLU A 227 -10.21 17.45 22.77
CA GLU A 227 -9.85 16.81 24.05
C GLU A 227 -10.19 15.31 24.09
N MET A 228 -11.26 14.90 23.39
CA MET A 228 -11.62 13.49 23.19
C MET A 228 -10.56 12.72 22.38
N VAL A 229 -9.80 13.44 21.54
CA VAL A 229 -8.74 12.88 20.70
C VAL A 229 -7.49 12.54 21.48
N GLN A 230 -7.12 13.35 22.47
CA GLN A 230 -5.89 13.18 23.23
C GLN A 230 -5.94 12.02 24.24
N GLN A 231 -7.05 11.81 24.94
CA GLN A 231 -7.15 10.76 25.98
C GLN A 231 -7.06 9.33 25.42
N ALA A 232 -7.44 9.14 24.17
CA ALA A 232 -7.48 7.83 23.56
C ALA A 232 -6.28 7.57 22.62
N LEU A 233 -5.42 8.56 22.37
CA LEU A 233 -4.17 8.49 21.58
C LEU A 233 -3.05 7.67 22.25
N LEU A 234 -2.95 7.70 23.58
CA LEU A 234 -1.83 7.12 24.34
C LEU A 234 -1.79 5.56 24.35
N PRO A 235 -2.92 4.84 24.53
CA PRO A 235 -2.94 3.37 24.40
C PRO A 235 -2.52 2.88 23.01
N TRP A 236 -2.76 3.69 21.98
CA TRP A 236 -2.53 3.32 20.58
C TRP A 236 -1.08 3.47 20.12
N VAL A 237 -0.39 4.51 20.57
CA VAL A 237 1.07 4.63 20.39
C VAL A 237 1.76 3.44 21.07
N ILE A 238 1.29 3.03 22.25
CA ILE A 238 1.80 1.85 22.97
C ILE A 238 1.55 0.57 22.15
N VAL A 239 0.36 0.36 21.59
CA VAL A 239 0.05 -0.80 20.73
C VAL A 239 0.88 -0.81 19.44
N MET A 240 1.08 0.33 18.79
CA MET A 240 1.92 0.42 17.58
C MET A 240 3.39 0.08 17.88
N LEU A 241 3.90 0.56 19.01
CA LEU A 241 5.23 0.19 19.51
C LEU A 241 5.32 -1.29 19.87
N VAL A 242 4.25 -1.89 20.43
CA VAL A 242 4.17 -3.33 20.71
C VAL A 242 4.15 -4.14 19.42
N ILE A 243 3.42 -3.73 18.38
CA ILE A 243 3.38 -4.44 17.10
C ILE A 243 4.72 -4.34 16.37
N LEU A 244 5.33 -3.16 16.34
CA LEU A 244 6.69 -2.99 15.83
C LEU A 244 7.69 -3.85 16.62
N ALA A 245 7.57 -3.89 17.94
CA ALA A 245 8.38 -4.75 18.79
C ALA A 245 8.13 -6.24 18.51
N LEU A 246 6.88 -6.67 18.28
CA LEU A 246 6.54 -8.05 17.93
C LEU A 246 7.04 -8.43 16.53
N MET A 247 7.00 -7.52 15.56
CA MET A 247 7.63 -7.73 14.25
C MET A 247 9.15 -7.87 14.39
N VAL A 248 9.79 -7.01 15.19
CA VAL A 248 11.23 -7.11 15.49
C VAL A 248 11.54 -8.42 16.22
N ILE A 249 10.76 -8.80 17.23
CA ILE A 249 10.92 -10.05 17.98
C ILE A 249 10.73 -11.26 17.06
N TYR A 250 9.71 -11.27 16.21
CA TYR A 250 9.50 -12.33 15.23
C TYR A 250 10.69 -12.47 14.28
N ILE A 251 11.22 -11.34 13.79
CA ILE A 251 12.43 -11.30 12.96
C ILE A 251 13.64 -11.85 13.74
N LEU A 252 13.80 -11.49 15.02
CA LEU A 252 14.91 -11.92 15.87
C LEU A 252 14.84 -13.41 16.28
N VAL A 253 13.66 -13.90 16.67
CA VAL A 253 13.39 -15.31 17.03
C VAL A 253 13.60 -16.21 15.82
N LYS A 254 13.09 -15.80 14.64
CA LYS A 254 13.33 -16.52 13.38
C LYS A 254 14.82 -16.52 12.98
N ARG A 255 15.61 -15.52 13.43
CA ARG A 255 17.06 -15.48 13.26
C ARG A 255 17.79 -16.46 14.18
N LYS A 256 17.32 -16.65 15.42
CA LYS A 256 17.90 -17.56 16.43
C LYS A 256 17.56 -19.04 16.19
N LEU A 257 16.38 -19.34 15.67
CA LEU A 257 15.90 -20.72 15.41
C LEU A 257 16.46 -21.35 14.12
N GLN A 258 17.31 -20.65 13.39
CA GLN A 258 18.01 -21.23 12.23
C GLN A 258 19.38 -21.74 12.68
N PRO A 259 19.66 -23.05 12.57
CA PRO A 259 20.98 -23.58 12.90
C PRO A 259 22.05 -22.94 12.00
N LYS A 260 23.20 -22.61 12.61
CA LYS A 260 24.36 -21.96 11.96
C LYS A 260 24.95 -22.80 10.82
#